data_AF-A0AA88AJL7-F1
#
_entry.id   AF-A0AA88AJL7-F1
#
_cell.length_a   1.000
_cell.length_b   1.000
_cell.length_c   1.000
_cell.angle_alpha   90.00
_cell.angle_beta   90.00
_cell.angle_gamma   90.00
#
_symmetry.space_group_name_H-M   'P 1'
#
loop_
_entity.id
_entity.type
_entity.pdbx_description
1 polymer ?
#
loop_
_entity_poly.entity_id
_entity_poly.type
_entity_poly.pdbx_seq_one_letter_code
_entity_poly.pdbx_strand_id
1 'polypeptide(L)' 'MLMLMVFLAEAAEYGGELDYNTQIEMVYKNLSKDFVSFKVAYNVGNKELGLTELMRQLQAYELMINDGVPV' A
#
# COMPACT_ATOMS: atom_id res chain seq x y z
N MET A 1 2.60 -2.47 7.96
CA MET A 1 2.50 -2.92 6.54
C MET A 1 2.86 -4.39 6.29
N LEU A 2 3.72 -5.04 7.10
CA LEU A 2 4.05 -6.48 6.97
C LEU A 2 2.81 -7.39 6.83
N MET A 3 1.74 -7.07 7.56
CA MET A 3 0.49 -7.82 7.51
C MET A 3 -0.20 -7.79 6.13
N LEU A 4 -0.10 -6.68 5.38
CA LEU A 4 -0.68 -6.57 4.03
C LEU A 4 0.09 -7.37 2.98
N MET A 5 1.42 -7.46 3.13
CA MET A 5 2.25 -8.32 2.27
C MET A 5 1.93 -9.79 2.48
N VAL A 6 1.71 -10.19 3.74
CA VAL A 6 1.29 -11.56 4.09
C VAL A 6 -0.06 -11.89 3.43
N PHE A 7 -1.06 -11.01 3.54
CA PHE A 7 -2.37 -11.26 2.92
C PHE A 7 -2.33 -11.34 1.39
N LEU A 8 -1.52 -10.52 0.72
CA LEU A 8 -1.38 -10.58 -0.74
C LEU A 8 -0.64 -11.85 -1.20
N ALA A 9 0.40 -12.25 -0.48
CA ALA A 9 1.11 -13.50 -0.74
C ALA A 9 0.20 -14.72 -0.53
N GLU A 10 -0.60 -14.70 0.54
CA GLU A 10 -1.58 -15.74 0.86
C GLU A 10 -2.68 -15.84 -0.22
N ALA A 11 -3.21 -14.70 -0.70
CA ALA A 11 -4.19 -14.67 -1.77
C ALA A 11 -3.63 -15.25 -3.10
N ALA A 12 -2.36 -14.97 -3.41
CA ALA A 12 -1.68 -15.51 -4.59
C ALA A 12 -1.42 -17.01 -4.47
N GLU A 13 -1.09 -17.52 -3.28
CA GLU A 13 -0.84 -18.94 -3.02
C GLU A 13 -2.12 -19.78 -3.09
N TYR A 14 -3.25 -19.26 -2.60
CA TYR A 14 -4.54 -19.97 -2.61
C TYR A 14 -5.34 -19.84 -3.93
N GLY A 15 -4.68 -19.44 -5.02
CA GLY A 15 -5.29 -19.41 -6.36
C GLY A 15 -6.29 -18.27 -6.57
N GLY A 16 -6.33 -17.29 -5.66
CA GLY A 16 -7.03 -16.03 -5.87
C GLY A 16 -6.21 -15.16 -6.81
N GLU A 17 -6.40 -15.34 -8.12
CA GLU A 17 -5.85 -14.42 -9.11
C GLU A 17 -6.63 -13.09 -9.01
N LEU A 18 -6.28 -12.28 -8.01
CA LEU A 18 -6.83 -10.94 -7.85
C LEU A 18 -6.23 -10.08 -8.96
N ASP A 19 -7.08 -9.44 -9.75
CA ASP A 19 -6.59 -8.49 -10.72
C ASP A 19 -5.84 -7.34 -10.01
N TYR A 20 -4.99 -6.71 -10.78
CA TYR A 20 -4.07 -5.69 -10.31
C TYR A 20 -4.77 -4.53 -9.57
N ASN A 21 -5.94 -4.11 -10.04
CA ASN A 21 -6.70 -3.01 -9.43
C ASN A 21 -7.32 -3.45 -8.11
N THR A 22 -7.82 -4.68 -8.03
CA THR A 22 -8.35 -5.25 -6.79
C THR A 22 -7.28 -5.32 -5.69
N GLN A 23 -6.04 -5.70 -6.03
CA GLN A 23 -4.93 -5.71 -5.05
C GLN A 23 -4.61 -4.30 -4.53
N ILE A 24 -4.55 -3.29 -5.40
CA ILE A 24 -4.36 -1.89 -4.98
C ILE A 24 -5.49 -1.42 -4.07
N GLU A 25 -6.74 -1.68 -4.44
CA GLU A 25 -7.91 -1.28 -3.64
C GLU A 25 -7.88 -1.90 -2.24
N MET A 26 -7.53 -3.17 -2.13
CA MET A 26 -7.42 -3.87 -0.85
C MET A 26 -6.35 -3.25 0.04
N VAL A 27 -5.19 -2.91 -0.51
CA VAL A 27 -4.15 -2.18 0.22
C VAL A 27 -4.72 -0.84 0.69
N TYR A 28 -5.34 -0.08 -0.21
CA TYR A 28 -5.90 1.24 0.09
C TYR A 28 -6.93 1.27 1.22
N LYS A 29 -7.88 0.33 1.20
CA LYS A 29 -8.96 0.22 2.18
C LYS A 29 -8.44 -0.13 3.57
N ASN A 30 -7.34 -0.88 3.66
CA ASN A 30 -6.77 -1.38 4.91
C ASN A 30 -5.63 -0.52 5.49
N LEU A 31 -5.18 0.52 4.78
CA LEU A 31 -4.19 1.47 5.33
C LEU A 31 -4.74 2.22 6.55
N SER A 32 -3.92 2.30 7.61
CA SER A 32 -4.20 3.06 8.84
C SER A 32 -4.48 4.55 8.54
N LYS A 33 -5.15 5.23 9.47
CA LYS A 33 -5.38 6.68 9.45
C LYS A 33 -4.08 7.49 9.33
N ASP A 34 -2.96 6.96 9.81
CA ASP A 34 -1.66 7.64 9.78
C ASP A 34 -1.11 7.79 8.35
N PHE A 35 -1.69 7.06 7.40
CA PHE A 35 -1.38 7.12 5.96
C PHE A 35 -2.34 8.05 5.19
N VAL A 36 -3.12 8.91 5.87
CA VAL A 36 -4.09 9.78 5.18
C VAL A 36 -3.41 10.72 4.17
N SER A 37 -2.25 11.29 4.51
CA SER A 37 -1.48 12.17 3.62
C SER A 37 -0.94 11.42 2.40
N PHE A 38 -0.53 10.16 2.60
CA PHE A 38 -0.13 9.28 1.51
C PHE A 38 -1.29 9.03 0.53
N LYS A 39 -2.49 8.71 1.04
CA LYS A 39 -3.70 8.49 0.22
C LYS A 39 -4.04 9.71 -0.64
N VAL A 40 -3.96 10.91 -0.06
CA VAL A 40 -4.22 12.16 -0.80
C VAL A 40 -3.18 12.38 -1.89
N ALA A 41 -1.89 12.24 -1.58
CA ALA A 41 -0.81 12.43 -2.54
C ALA A 41 -0.88 11.46 -3.71
N TYR A 42 -1.15 10.19 -3.44
CA TYR A 42 -1.27 9.16 -4.46
C TYR A 42 -2.48 9.39 -5.39
N ASN A 43 -3.65 9.76 -4.84
CA ASN A 43 -4.83 10.09 -5.65
C ASN A 43 -4.61 11.29 -6.60
N VAL A 44 -3.75 12.23 -6.22
CA VAL A 44 -3.47 13.43 -7.02
C VAL A 44 -2.40 13.17 -8.08
N GLY A 45 -1.38 12.37 -7.77
CA GLY A 45 -0.16 12.28 -8.58
C GLY A 45 0.04 10.99 -9.38
N ASN A 46 -0.60 9.88 -9.03
CA ASN A 46 -0.13 8.57 -9.50
C ASN A 46 -1.28 7.60 -9.78
N LYS A 47 -1.81 7.63 -11.02
CA LYS A 47 -2.87 6.72 -11.47
C LYS A 47 -2.39 5.34 -11.94
N GLU A 48 -1.09 5.13 -12.13
CA GLU A 48 -0.54 3.90 -12.75
C GLU A 48 0.66 3.31 -12.00
N LEU A 49 0.76 3.50 -10.69
CA LEU A 49 1.84 2.88 -9.92
C LEU A 49 1.59 1.38 -9.77
N GLY A 50 2.50 0.57 -10.34
CA GLY A 50 2.61 -0.88 -10.12
C GLY A 50 2.58 -1.28 -8.62
N LEU A 51 2.10 -2.49 -8.29
CA LEU A 51 1.80 -2.89 -6.90
C LEU A 51 3.10 -2.93 -6.10
N THR A 52 4.16 -3.44 -6.72
CA THR A 52 5.51 -3.41 -6.18
C THR A 52 5.95 -2.00 -5.81
N GLU A 53 5.67 -1.00 -6.66
CA GLU A 53 6.07 0.38 -6.41
C GLU A 53 5.18 1.04 -5.34
N LEU A 54 3.88 0.77 -5.36
CA LEU A 54 2.97 1.18 -4.28
C LEU A 54 3.45 0.63 -2.93
N MET A 55 3.80 -0.66 -2.87
CA MET A 55 4.30 -1.28 -1.64
C MET A 55 5.63 -0.67 -1.20
N ARG A 56 6.55 -0.38 -2.13
CA ARG A 56 7.82 0.29 -1.81
C ARG A 56 7.61 1.69 -1.24
N GLN A 57 6.71 2.48 -1.81
CA GLN A 57 6.41 3.82 -1.32
C GLN A 57 5.71 3.78 0.04
N LEU A 58 4.81 2.82 0.26
CA LEU A 58 4.22 2.57 1.57
C LEU A 58 5.27 2.17 2.60
N GLN A 59 6.31 1.40 2.21
CA GLN A 59 7.42 1.07 3.09
C GLN A 59 8.23 2.30 3.49
N ALA A 60 8.58 3.13 2.52
CA ALA A 60 9.29 4.38 2.78
C ALA A 60 8.48 5.30 3.69
N TYR A 61 7.16 5.42 3.46
CA TYR A 61 6.29 6.26 4.27
C TYR A 61 6.13 5.72 5.70
N GLU A 62 5.98 4.41 5.89
CA GLU A 62 5.92 3.78 7.23
C GLU A 62 7.21 4.07 8.02
N LEU A 63 8.37 4.04 7.38
CA LEU A 63 9.64 4.41 8.01
C LEU A 63 9.67 5.90 8.39
N MET A 64 9.27 6.79 7.50
CA MET A 64 9.23 8.24 7.76
C MET A 64 8.38 8.58 9.00
N ILE A 65 7.19 8.00 9.12
CA ILE A 65 6.29 8.29 10.25
C ILE A 65 6.74 7.63 11.55
N ASN A 66 7.43 6.49 11.48
CA ASN A 66 7.93 5.76 12.66
C ASN A 66 9.26 6.32 13.20
N ASP A 67 10.12 6.85 12.32
CA ASP A 67 11.39 7.48 12.70
C ASP A 67 11.21 8.91 13.22
N GLY A 68 9.96 9.41 13.31
CA GLY A 68 9.64 10.73 13.85
C GLY A 68 10.11 11.88 12.98
N VAL A 69 10.36 11.66 11.68
CA VAL A 69 10.68 12.75 10.76
C VAL A 69 9.38 13.52 10.48
N PRO A 70 9.25 14.78 10.91
CA PRO A 70 8.01 15.53 10.75
C PRO A 70 7.74 15.82 9.27
N VAL A 71 6.47 15.73 8.89
CA VAL A 71 5.93 16.17 7.59
C VAL A 71 5.77 17.68 7.57
#